data_AF-A0A9X0JPW3-F1
#
_entry.id   AF-A0A9X0JPW3-F1
#
_cell.length_a   1.000
_cell.length_b   1.000
_cell.length_c   1.000
_cell.angle_alpha   90.00
_cell.angle_beta   90.00
_cell.angle_gamma   90.00
#
_symmetry.space_group_name_H-M   'P 1'
#
loop_
_entity.id
_entity.type
_entity.pdbx_description
1 polymer ?
#
loop_
_entity_poly.entity_id
_entity_poly.type
_entity_poly.pdbx_seq_one_letter_code
_entity_poly.pdbx_strand_id
1 'polypeptide(L)'
;MIASIKGNEQITKMLNDWYIEIRARHVGKAHNLKLEIDQKIHNIEEDQNLLLYYALLDFRHQYMLDSLSIGKDSFDKVDSLGVPADQLLQYYYHFFKAIHSNITGDFTCAKEHYNQAELLLKHIPDEIEHAEFHFKLSTFHYHIYKPLAAIKEATKAKDTFKKHAGYETNIGLCDNLIGLACTHLKQFEEAEEHFITAINTFKKSGEEKNITFVRHNLGLMYSGQNLSELAIRYLSEVTQELPKDYKAIFIKAREHMKIGEAKETSNLIVKGLEICKELKNEEYEHHFLILEKLNQKVAADELEKTIKTGISYFNREDLHEYVQEYAKKLAVLFHQENNRSKASDYFYLSHQAEEQNFEKEALK
;
A
#
# COMPACT_ATOMS: atom_id res chain seq x y z
N MET A 1 8.74 39.47 -18.49
CA MET A 1 8.74 39.42 -17.01
C MET A 1 7.34 39.57 -16.40
N ILE A 2 6.66 40.74 -16.42
CA ILE A 2 5.36 40.91 -15.72
C ILE A 2 4.24 39.96 -16.24
N ALA A 3 4.17 39.71 -17.55
CA ALA A 3 3.18 38.79 -18.12
C ALA A 3 3.46 37.31 -17.77
N SER A 4 4.73 36.93 -17.63
CA SER A 4 5.15 35.58 -17.21
C SER A 4 4.89 35.38 -15.71
N ILE A 5 5.16 36.38 -14.87
CA ILE A 5 4.86 36.34 -13.42
C ILE A 5 3.36 36.16 -13.16
N LYS A 6 2.50 36.91 -13.87
CA LYS A 6 1.03 36.75 -13.76
C LYS A 6 0.55 35.38 -14.27
N GLY A 7 1.18 34.83 -15.30
CA GLY A 7 0.89 33.49 -15.81
C GLY A 7 1.23 32.40 -14.78
N ASN A 8 2.40 32.51 -14.13
CA ASN A 8 2.83 31.56 -13.10
C ASN A 8 1.90 31.61 -11.89
N GLU A 9 1.49 32.80 -11.42
CA GLU A 9 0.52 32.93 -10.31
C GLU A 9 -0.82 32.27 -10.61
N GLN A 10 -1.34 32.45 -11.83
CA GLN A 10 -2.59 31.82 -12.25
C GLN A 10 -2.48 30.29 -12.25
N ILE A 11 -1.36 29.76 -12.71
CA ILE A 11 -1.17 28.31 -12.84
C ILE A 11 -0.90 27.68 -11.49
N THR A 12 -0.13 28.33 -10.61
CA THR A 12 0.00 27.92 -9.20
C THR A 12 -1.35 27.81 -8.51
N LYS A 13 -2.27 28.76 -8.75
CA LYS A 13 -3.63 28.68 -8.21
C LYS A 13 -4.38 27.45 -8.75
N MET A 14 -4.30 27.19 -10.06
CA MET A 14 -4.94 26.01 -10.66
C MET A 14 -4.37 24.70 -10.09
N LEU A 15 -3.06 24.61 -9.86
CA LEU A 15 -2.43 23.46 -9.22
C LEU A 15 -2.93 23.26 -7.78
N ASN A 16 -3.07 24.34 -7.01
CA ASN A 16 -3.65 24.27 -5.66
C ASN A 16 -5.12 23.80 -5.68
N ASP A 17 -5.93 24.35 -6.58
CA ASP A 17 -7.33 23.94 -6.75
C ASP A 17 -7.41 22.46 -7.17
N TRP A 18 -6.51 22.01 -8.06
CA TRP A 18 -6.41 20.61 -8.45
C TRP A 18 -6.07 19.71 -7.27
N TYR A 19 -5.12 20.12 -6.43
CA TYR A 19 -4.72 19.33 -5.27
C TYR A 19 -5.82 19.20 -4.21
N ILE A 20 -6.64 20.26 -4.01
CA ILE A 20 -7.82 20.21 -3.17
C ILE A 20 -8.78 19.11 -3.66
N GLU A 21 -9.07 19.08 -4.96
CA GLU A 21 -9.97 18.06 -5.54
C GLU A 21 -9.36 16.65 -5.47
N ILE A 22 -8.04 16.50 -5.59
CA ILE A 22 -7.33 15.22 -5.40
C ILE A 22 -7.47 14.72 -3.95
N ARG A 23 -7.33 15.61 -2.96
CA ARG A 23 -7.43 15.24 -1.54
C ARG A 23 -8.87 14.96 -1.10
N ALA A 24 -9.83 15.68 -1.65
CA ALA A 24 -11.25 15.40 -1.47
C ALA A 24 -11.74 14.15 -2.24
N ARG A 25 -10.88 13.54 -3.07
CA ARG A 25 -11.19 12.36 -3.90
C ARG A 25 -12.26 12.60 -4.96
N HIS A 26 -12.43 13.84 -5.42
CA HIS A 26 -13.38 14.16 -6.47
C HIS A 26 -12.81 13.84 -7.86
N VAL A 27 -12.76 12.54 -8.20
CA VAL A 27 -12.12 11.99 -9.41
C VAL A 27 -12.46 12.78 -10.68
N GLY A 28 -13.75 13.03 -10.94
CA GLY A 28 -14.19 13.75 -12.14
C GLY A 28 -13.72 15.20 -12.20
N LYS A 29 -13.77 15.93 -11.08
CA LYS A 29 -13.32 17.33 -11.01
C LYS A 29 -11.80 17.44 -11.13
N ALA A 30 -11.07 16.58 -10.42
CA ALA A 30 -9.62 16.53 -10.50
C ALA A 30 -9.14 16.22 -11.92
N HIS A 31 -9.82 15.31 -12.63
CA HIS A 31 -9.51 15.01 -14.03
C HIS A 31 -9.73 16.21 -14.95
N ASN A 32 -10.85 16.93 -14.81
CA ASN A 32 -11.13 18.13 -15.60
C ASN A 32 -10.09 19.23 -15.37
N LEU A 33 -9.71 19.48 -14.11
CA LEU A 33 -8.67 20.46 -13.78
C LEU A 33 -7.33 20.07 -14.39
N LYS A 34 -6.96 18.78 -14.36
CA LYS A 34 -5.74 18.29 -15.03
C LYS A 34 -5.75 18.64 -16.52
N LEU A 35 -6.84 18.38 -17.24
CA LEU A 35 -6.93 18.68 -18.68
C LEU A 35 -6.74 20.18 -18.96
N GLU A 36 -7.29 21.05 -18.13
CA GLU A 36 -7.11 22.50 -18.27
C GLU A 36 -5.68 22.95 -17.96
N ILE A 37 -5.03 22.34 -16.97
CA ILE A 37 -3.64 22.62 -16.59
C ILE A 37 -2.70 22.17 -17.71
N ASP A 38 -2.89 20.96 -18.25
CA ASP A 38 -2.05 20.37 -19.31
C ASP A 38 -2.03 21.26 -20.57
N GLN A 39 -3.14 21.93 -20.89
CA GLN A 39 -3.20 22.89 -22.01
C GLN A 39 -2.36 24.16 -21.79
N LYS A 40 -2.05 24.51 -20.54
CA LYS A 40 -1.36 25.76 -20.17
C LYS A 40 0.07 25.54 -19.69
N ILE A 41 0.39 24.35 -19.18
CA ILE A 41 1.67 24.03 -18.53
C ILE A 41 2.87 24.12 -19.48
N HIS A 42 2.66 23.85 -20.78
CA HIS A 42 3.71 23.93 -21.82
C HIS A 42 4.28 25.35 -22.02
N ASN A 43 3.61 26.40 -21.53
CA ASN A 43 4.07 27.77 -21.69
C ASN A 43 4.97 28.26 -20.53
N ILE A 44 5.37 27.37 -19.61
CA ILE A 44 6.04 27.72 -18.34
C ILE A 44 7.35 26.95 -18.13
N GLU A 45 7.95 26.42 -19.20
CA GLU A 45 9.13 25.55 -19.15
C GLU A 45 10.34 26.15 -18.40
N GLU A 46 10.35 27.46 -18.10
CA GLU A 46 11.43 28.14 -17.40
C GLU A 46 11.36 28.02 -15.85
N ASP A 47 10.20 27.68 -15.25
CA ASP A 47 10.04 27.63 -13.79
C ASP A 47 10.13 26.19 -13.25
N GLN A 48 11.32 25.83 -12.75
CA GLN A 48 11.60 24.50 -12.23
C GLN A 48 10.73 24.12 -11.02
N ASN A 49 10.37 25.08 -10.16
CA ASN A 49 9.52 24.81 -8.99
C ASN A 49 8.09 24.48 -9.42
N LEU A 50 7.58 25.19 -10.43
CA LEU A 50 6.24 24.94 -10.95
C LEU A 50 6.16 23.61 -11.72
N LEU A 51 7.19 23.28 -12.50
CA LEU A 51 7.31 21.98 -13.17
C LEU A 51 7.35 20.83 -12.16
N LEU A 52 8.11 21.00 -11.07
CA LEU A 52 8.16 20.02 -9.99
C LEU A 52 6.81 19.89 -9.30
N TYR A 53 6.15 21.00 -8.97
CA TYR A 53 4.85 20.95 -8.30
C TYR A 53 3.81 20.25 -9.15
N TYR A 54 3.76 20.55 -10.45
CA TYR A 54 2.92 19.82 -11.39
C TYR A 54 3.25 18.33 -11.43
N ALA A 55 4.52 17.94 -11.52
CA ALA A 55 4.92 16.53 -11.57
C ALA A 55 4.53 15.77 -10.28
N LEU A 56 4.66 16.42 -9.12
CA LEU A 56 4.22 15.87 -7.83
C LEU A 56 2.71 15.62 -7.81
N LEU A 57 1.91 16.60 -8.26
CA LEU A 57 0.46 16.47 -8.31
C LEU A 57 -0.01 15.47 -9.37
N ASP A 58 0.71 15.35 -10.48
CA ASP A 58 0.44 14.37 -11.53
C ASP A 58 0.62 12.93 -11.03
N PHE A 59 1.73 12.65 -10.34
CA PHE A 59 1.92 11.39 -9.62
C PHE A 59 0.78 11.14 -8.63
N ARG A 60 0.46 12.15 -7.81
CA ARG A 60 -0.54 12.01 -6.75
C ARG A 60 -1.96 11.81 -7.31
N HIS A 61 -2.25 12.36 -8.49
CA HIS A 61 -3.47 12.15 -9.25
C HIS A 61 -3.53 10.74 -9.85
N GLN A 62 -2.44 10.28 -10.49
CA GLN A 62 -2.34 8.90 -10.99
C GLN A 62 -2.57 7.89 -9.87
N TYR A 63 -1.92 8.10 -8.71
CA TYR A 63 -2.09 7.25 -7.53
C TYR A 63 -3.55 7.20 -7.05
N MET A 64 -4.29 8.32 -7.12
CA MET A 64 -5.70 8.36 -6.75
C MET A 64 -6.58 7.59 -7.73
N LEU A 65 -6.33 7.73 -9.04
CA LEU A 65 -7.11 7.07 -10.07
C LEU A 65 -6.89 5.56 -10.05
N ASP A 66 -5.62 5.14 -9.98
CA ASP A 66 -5.26 3.74 -10.07
C ASP A 66 -3.96 3.42 -9.32
N SER A 67 -4.08 3.27 -8.01
CA SER A 67 -2.96 2.88 -7.15
C SER A 67 -2.33 1.53 -7.53
N LEU A 68 -3.09 0.62 -8.15
CA LEU A 68 -2.61 -0.71 -8.56
C LEU A 68 -1.63 -0.67 -9.75
N SER A 69 -1.60 0.40 -10.53
CA SER A 69 -0.66 0.56 -11.65
C SER A 69 0.61 1.33 -11.29
N ILE A 70 0.78 1.74 -10.02
CA ILE A 70 1.98 2.44 -9.57
C ILE A 70 3.13 1.44 -9.46
N GLY A 71 4.10 1.58 -10.37
CA GLY A 71 5.35 0.82 -10.41
C GLY A 71 6.55 1.60 -9.90
N LYS A 72 7.72 0.95 -9.85
CA LYS A 72 8.98 1.56 -9.41
C LYS A 72 9.36 2.84 -10.17
N ASP A 73 9.03 2.91 -11.45
CA ASP A 73 9.33 4.02 -12.36
C ASP A 73 8.31 5.16 -12.33
N SER A 74 7.17 4.99 -11.64
CA SER A 74 6.09 5.98 -11.61
C SER A 74 6.45 7.32 -10.97
N PHE A 75 7.62 7.41 -10.31
CA PHE A 75 8.11 8.64 -9.68
C PHE A 75 9.36 9.22 -10.36
N ASP A 76 9.87 8.58 -11.42
CA ASP A 76 11.15 8.95 -12.07
C ASP A 76 11.16 10.40 -12.57
N LYS A 77 10.02 10.89 -13.08
CA LYS A 77 9.88 12.28 -13.53
C LYS A 77 10.10 13.26 -12.39
N VAL A 78 9.57 12.98 -11.20
CA VAL A 78 9.76 13.84 -10.02
C VAL A 78 11.21 13.78 -9.56
N ASP A 79 11.79 12.58 -9.47
CA ASP A 79 13.20 12.40 -9.07
C ASP A 79 14.17 13.12 -10.02
N SER A 80 13.87 13.15 -11.32
CA SER A 80 14.70 13.82 -12.34
C SER A 80 14.79 15.35 -12.15
N LEU A 81 13.82 15.95 -11.46
CA LEU A 81 13.77 17.39 -11.18
C LEU A 81 14.50 17.76 -9.88
N GLY A 82 14.88 16.76 -9.08
CA GLY A 82 15.64 16.93 -7.83
C GLY A 82 14.82 17.40 -6.63
N VAL A 83 15.48 17.40 -5.47
CA VAL A 83 14.87 17.87 -4.21
C VAL A 83 14.83 19.41 -4.21
N PRO A 84 13.67 20.04 -3.98
CA PRO A 84 13.55 21.49 -4.00
C PRO A 84 14.14 22.12 -2.73
N ALA A 85 14.58 23.39 -2.85
CA ALA A 85 14.99 24.21 -1.72
C ALA A 85 13.82 24.85 -0.96
N ASP A 86 12.66 24.98 -1.63
CA ASP A 86 11.43 25.49 -1.03
C ASP A 86 10.85 24.48 -0.02
N GLN A 87 10.51 24.93 1.19
CA GLN A 87 10.09 24.06 2.29
C GLN A 87 8.76 23.35 2.02
N LEU A 88 7.83 24.00 1.32
CA LEU A 88 6.53 23.43 0.99
C LEU A 88 6.67 22.35 -0.08
N LEU A 89 7.41 22.63 -1.15
CA LEU A 89 7.69 21.63 -2.19
C LEU A 89 8.56 20.49 -1.66
N GLN A 90 9.47 20.77 -0.73
CA GLN A 90 10.30 19.75 -0.08
C GLN A 90 9.44 18.81 0.75
N TYR A 91 8.44 19.34 1.48
CA TYR A 91 7.43 18.52 2.15
C TYR A 91 6.71 17.59 1.17
N TYR A 92 6.15 18.14 0.09
CA TYR A 92 5.42 17.33 -0.89
C TYR A 92 6.29 16.31 -1.60
N TYR A 93 7.54 16.65 -1.91
CA TYR A 93 8.51 15.72 -2.46
C TYR A 93 8.72 14.53 -1.52
N HIS A 94 9.07 14.78 -0.25
CA HIS A 94 9.29 13.68 0.70
C HIS A 94 8.00 12.91 0.96
N PHE A 95 6.87 13.59 1.10
CA PHE A 95 5.59 12.93 1.38
C PHE A 95 5.17 12.00 0.23
N PHE A 96 5.23 12.47 -1.01
CA PHE A 96 4.81 11.65 -2.16
C PHE A 96 5.84 10.58 -2.51
N LYS A 97 7.14 10.84 -2.29
CA LYS A 97 8.16 9.79 -2.38
C LYS A 97 7.92 8.70 -1.34
N ALA A 98 7.53 9.04 -0.12
CA ALA A 98 7.18 8.06 0.90
C ALA A 98 5.98 7.20 0.49
N ILE A 99 4.95 7.80 -0.12
CA ILE A 99 3.79 7.08 -0.66
C ILE A 99 4.21 6.13 -1.80
N HIS A 100 5.05 6.59 -2.72
CA HIS A 100 5.59 5.80 -3.83
C HIS A 100 6.42 4.62 -3.33
N SER A 101 7.39 4.87 -2.47
CA SER A 101 8.25 3.83 -1.89
C SER A 101 7.41 2.80 -1.11
N ASN A 102 6.40 3.25 -0.36
CA ASN A 102 5.51 2.35 0.38
C ASN A 102 4.68 1.44 -0.54
N ILE A 103 4.08 1.98 -1.61
CA ILE A 103 3.23 1.16 -2.50
C ILE A 103 4.07 0.20 -3.39
N THR A 104 5.34 0.53 -3.61
CA THR A 104 6.26 -0.28 -4.40
C THR A 104 7.14 -1.22 -3.56
N GLY A 105 6.94 -1.26 -2.24
CA GLY A 105 7.62 -2.19 -1.33
C GLY A 105 8.98 -1.73 -0.78
N ASP A 106 9.46 -0.53 -1.09
CA ASP A 106 10.69 0.03 -0.51
C ASP A 106 10.41 0.64 0.88
N PHE A 107 10.07 -0.19 1.85
CA PHE A 107 9.59 0.25 3.16
C PHE A 107 10.65 1.03 3.95
N THR A 108 11.93 0.69 3.81
CA THR A 108 13.01 1.44 4.46
C THR A 108 13.12 2.86 3.89
N CYS A 109 13.07 3.00 2.57
CA CYS A 109 13.03 4.31 1.90
C CYS A 109 11.76 5.08 2.29
N ALA A 110 10.61 4.41 2.31
CA ALA A 110 9.34 5.02 2.71
C ALA A 110 9.44 5.62 4.12
N LYS A 111 10.01 4.87 5.08
CA LYS A 111 10.24 5.31 6.46
C LYS A 111 11.09 6.59 6.53
N GLU A 112 12.20 6.63 5.81
CA GLU A 112 13.09 7.80 5.77
C GLU A 112 12.35 9.03 5.25
N HIS A 113 11.61 8.89 4.16
CA HIS A 113 10.86 9.98 3.56
C HIS A 113 9.65 10.42 4.40
N TYR A 114 8.94 9.50 5.07
CA TYR A 114 7.90 9.87 6.04
C TYR A 114 8.49 10.69 7.20
N ASN A 115 9.65 10.31 7.73
CA ASN A 115 10.31 11.07 8.80
C ASN A 115 10.68 12.49 8.34
N GLN A 116 11.20 12.65 7.12
CA GLN A 116 11.51 13.99 6.58
C GLN A 116 10.24 14.83 6.37
N ALA A 117 9.19 14.22 5.81
CA ALA A 117 7.90 14.89 5.63
C ALA A 117 7.28 15.31 6.97
N GLU A 118 7.36 14.47 8.01
CA GLU A 118 6.85 14.79 9.35
C GLU A 118 7.55 16.01 9.96
N LEU A 119 8.88 16.11 9.82
CA LEU A 119 9.65 17.26 10.31
C LEU A 119 9.22 18.59 9.65
N LEU A 120 8.81 18.51 8.38
CA LEU A 120 8.37 19.65 7.58
C LEU A 120 6.87 19.96 7.76
N LEU A 121 6.08 19.00 8.24
CA LEU A 121 4.62 19.13 8.40
C LEU A 121 4.21 20.33 9.27
N LYS A 122 5.04 20.71 10.24
CA LYS A 122 4.84 21.91 11.07
C LYS A 122 4.78 23.24 10.29
N HIS A 123 5.30 23.25 9.05
CA HIS A 123 5.26 24.40 8.15
C HIS A 123 4.01 24.42 7.27
N ILE A 124 3.18 23.38 7.33
CA ILE A 124 1.94 23.27 6.59
C ILE A 124 0.79 23.77 7.46
N PRO A 125 0.10 24.86 7.08
CA PRO A 125 -0.99 25.42 7.89
C PRO A 125 -2.33 24.69 7.72
N ASP A 126 -2.50 23.92 6.64
CA ASP A 126 -3.76 23.25 6.29
C ASP A 126 -3.93 21.94 7.08
N GLU A 127 -4.93 21.90 7.98
CA GLU A 127 -5.19 20.72 8.82
C GLU A 127 -5.65 19.49 8.02
N ILE A 128 -6.27 19.68 6.85
CA ILE A 128 -6.64 18.55 6.00
C ILE A 128 -5.37 17.91 5.39
N GLU A 129 -4.28 18.66 5.19
CA GLU A 129 -3.02 18.10 4.70
C GLU A 129 -2.38 17.24 5.80
N HIS A 130 -2.49 17.68 7.05
CA HIS A 130 -2.09 16.87 8.21
C HIS A 130 -2.91 15.59 8.28
N ALA A 131 -4.22 15.65 8.02
CA ALA A 131 -5.07 14.47 7.96
C ALA A 131 -4.66 13.50 6.84
N GLU A 132 -4.35 14.00 5.64
CA GLU A 132 -3.85 13.19 4.53
C GLU A 132 -2.49 12.55 4.88
N PHE A 133 -1.58 13.29 5.51
CA PHE A 133 -0.31 12.77 6.02
C PHE A 133 -0.53 11.61 7.00
N HIS A 134 -1.36 11.80 8.02
CA HIS A 134 -1.66 10.76 9.02
C HIS A 134 -2.36 9.53 8.40
N PHE A 135 -3.22 9.72 7.40
CA PHE A 135 -3.85 8.61 6.66
C PHE A 135 -2.83 7.79 5.85
N LYS A 136 -1.85 8.45 5.23
CA LYS A 136 -0.79 7.75 4.49
C LYS A 136 0.25 7.11 5.41
N LEU A 137 0.58 7.76 6.52
CA LEU A 137 1.44 7.20 7.55
C LEU A 137 0.80 5.95 8.20
N SER A 138 -0.51 5.94 8.44
CA SER A 138 -1.22 4.74 8.91
C SER A 138 -1.19 3.61 7.88
N THR A 139 -1.32 3.92 6.59
CA THR A 139 -1.19 2.91 5.51
C THR A 139 0.21 2.29 5.52
N PHE A 140 1.25 3.10 5.70
CA PHE A 140 2.61 2.62 5.85
C PHE A 140 2.78 1.74 7.08
N HIS A 141 2.32 2.18 8.26
CA HIS A 141 2.36 1.38 9.49
C HIS A 141 1.63 0.04 9.36
N TYR A 142 0.52 0.01 8.62
CA TYR A 142 -0.16 -1.25 8.31
C TYR A 142 0.73 -2.21 7.52
N HIS A 143 1.42 -1.74 6.47
CA HIS A 143 2.28 -2.59 5.63
C HIS A 143 3.53 -3.09 6.33
N ILE A 144 4.08 -2.32 7.28
CA ILE A 144 5.21 -2.76 8.11
C ILE A 144 4.77 -3.43 9.43
N TYR A 145 3.54 -3.98 9.45
CA TYR A 145 3.01 -4.76 10.57
C TYR A 145 3.03 -4.06 11.94
N LYS A 146 2.71 -2.76 11.96
CA LYS A 146 2.47 -1.99 13.20
C LYS A 146 1.00 -1.62 13.34
N PRO A 147 0.09 -2.58 13.56
CA PRO A 147 -1.36 -2.35 13.55
C PRO A 147 -1.82 -1.29 14.56
N LEU A 148 -1.26 -1.24 15.77
CA LEU A 148 -1.65 -0.23 16.76
C LEU A 148 -1.26 1.20 16.32
N ALA A 149 -0.08 1.35 15.71
CA ALA A 149 0.34 2.63 15.14
C ALA A 149 -0.53 3.02 13.93
N ALA A 150 -0.89 2.04 13.09
CA ALA A 150 -1.80 2.26 11.97
C ALA A 150 -3.18 2.76 12.46
N ILE A 151 -3.78 2.11 13.46
CA ILE A 151 -5.07 2.52 14.06
C ILE A 151 -4.97 3.94 14.61
N LYS A 152 -3.91 4.25 15.36
CA LYS A 152 -3.68 5.57 15.95
C LYS A 152 -3.65 6.66 14.89
N GLU A 153 -2.83 6.50 13.85
CA GLU A 153 -2.68 7.52 12.81
C GLU A 153 -3.93 7.61 11.92
N ALA A 154 -4.61 6.49 11.62
CA ALA A 154 -5.87 6.49 10.88
C ALA A 154 -6.99 7.18 11.67
N THR A 155 -7.03 7.01 12.99
CA THR A 155 -8.00 7.68 13.87
C THR A 155 -7.79 9.19 13.89
N LYS A 156 -6.54 9.66 14.01
CA LYS A 156 -6.21 11.08 13.92
C LYS A 156 -6.70 11.69 12.60
N ALA A 157 -6.39 11.04 11.48
CA ALA A 157 -6.83 11.48 10.16
C ALA A 157 -8.37 11.54 10.08
N LYS A 158 -9.04 10.47 10.53
CA LYS A 158 -10.51 10.37 10.55
C LYS A 158 -11.15 11.49 11.35
N ASP A 159 -10.61 11.80 12.53
CA ASP A 159 -11.16 12.82 13.43
C ASP A 159 -11.01 14.23 12.87
N THR A 160 -9.93 14.49 12.12
CA THR A 160 -9.83 15.74 11.36
C THR A 160 -10.84 15.75 10.20
N PHE A 161 -10.88 14.73 9.34
CA PHE A 161 -11.80 14.69 8.20
C PHE A 161 -13.28 14.85 8.59
N LYS A 162 -13.71 14.30 9.74
CA LYS A 162 -15.08 14.47 10.27
C LYS A 162 -15.50 15.93 10.52
N LYS A 163 -14.54 16.84 10.68
CA LYS A 163 -14.82 18.26 10.93
C LYS A 163 -15.10 19.04 9.65
N HIS A 164 -14.87 18.44 8.48
CA HIS A 164 -14.99 19.11 7.18
C HIS A 164 -15.97 18.38 6.26
N ALA A 165 -16.90 19.12 5.68
CA ALA A 165 -17.83 18.59 4.68
C ALA A 165 -17.09 18.23 3.38
N GLY A 166 -17.54 17.16 2.70
CA GLY A 166 -16.93 16.71 1.44
C GLY A 166 -15.76 15.75 1.60
N TYR A 167 -15.49 15.27 2.81
CA TYR A 167 -14.42 14.31 3.12
C TYR A 167 -14.96 12.93 3.54
N GLU A 168 -16.22 12.63 3.24
CA GLU A 168 -16.90 11.37 3.59
C GLU A 168 -16.17 10.16 3.02
N THR A 169 -15.69 10.24 1.77
CA THR A 169 -14.88 9.16 1.15
C THR A 169 -13.60 8.91 1.95
N ASN A 170 -12.93 9.95 2.43
CA ASN A 170 -11.72 9.80 3.25
C ASN A 170 -12.01 9.19 4.63
N ILE A 171 -13.17 9.51 5.24
CA ILE A 171 -13.63 8.86 6.47
C ILE A 171 -13.82 7.36 6.25
N GLY A 172 -14.47 6.97 5.15
CA GLY A 172 -14.65 5.57 4.78
C GLY A 172 -13.33 4.84 4.54
N LEU A 173 -12.34 5.51 3.94
CA LEU A 173 -11.00 4.97 3.75
C LEU A 173 -10.26 4.77 5.08
N CYS A 174 -10.39 5.69 6.04
CA CYS A 174 -9.86 5.50 7.38
C CYS A 174 -10.50 4.30 8.09
N ASP A 175 -11.83 4.14 7.99
CA ASP A 175 -12.53 2.98 8.56
C ASP A 175 -12.03 1.67 7.93
N ASN A 176 -11.90 1.63 6.61
CA ASN A 176 -11.35 0.46 5.91
C ASN A 176 -9.93 0.11 6.40
N LEU A 177 -9.08 1.10 6.60
CA LEU A 177 -7.71 0.89 7.09
C LEU A 177 -7.66 0.42 8.55
N ILE A 178 -8.56 0.94 9.40
CA ILE A 178 -8.70 0.46 10.78
C ILE A 178 -9.15 -1.01 10.78
N GLY A 179 -10.13 -1.38 9.95
CA GLY A 179 -10.56 -2.78 9.82
C GLY A 179 -9.44 -3.72 9.36
N LEU A 180 -8.58 -3.27 8.45
CA LEU A 180 -7.37 -3.99 8.05
C LEU A 180 -6.39 -4.20 9.22
N ALA A 181 -6.15 -3.16 10.03
CA ALA A 181 -5.29 -3.28 11.20
C ALA A 181 -5.89 -4.19 12.28
N CYS A 182 -7.20 -4.14 12.53
CA CYS A 182 -7.92 -5.07 13.40
C CYS A 182 -7.80 -6.52 12.90
N THR A 183 -7.80 -6.73 11.58
CA THR A 183 -7.56 -8.06 10.98
C THR A 183 -6.18 -8.61 11.35
N HIS A 184 -5.11 -7.79 11.32
CA HIS A 184 -3.78 -8.20 11.77
C HIS A 184 -3.76 -8.56 13.27
N LEU A 185 -4.55 -7.86 14.08
CA LEU A 185 -4.74 -8.14 15.51
C LEU A 185 -5.67 -9.33 15.79
N LYS A 186 -6.24 -9.96 14.75
CA LYS A 186 -7.25 -11.03 14.85
C LYS A 186 -8.53 -10.62 15.58
N GLN A 187 -8.81 -9.31 15.63
CA GLN A 187 -10.07 -8.72 16.09
C GLN A 187 -11.07 -8.72 14.94
N PHE A 188 -11.56 -9.91 14.59
CA PHE A 188 -12.33 -10.10 13.36
C PHE A 188 -13.72 -9.46 13.41
N GLU A 189 -14.37 -9.45 14.58
CA GLU A 189 -15.68 -8.81 14.77
C GLU A 189 -15.55 -7.29 14.57
N GLU A 190 -14.57 -6.66 15.23
CA GLU A 190 -14.29 -5.24 15.09
C GLU A 190 -13.84 -4.88 13.66
N ALA A 191 -13.03 -5.74 13.03
CA ALA A 191 -12.64 -5.55 11.63
C ALA A 191 -13.86 -5.50 10.70
N GLU A 192 -14.81 -6.42 10.88
CA GLU A 192 -16.03 -6.50 10.09
C GLU A 192 -16.93 -5.26 10.31
N GLU A 193 -17.10 -4.78 11.54
CA GLU A 193 -17.85 -3.55 11.82
C GLU A 193 -17.27 -2.33 11.08
N HIS A 194 -15.95 -2.20 11.07
CA HIS A 194 -15.25 -1.14 10.35
C HIS A 194 -15.41 -1.28 8.83
N PHE A 195 -15.30 -2.50 8.27
CA PHE A 195 -15.52 -2.74 6.85
C PHE A 195 -16.97 -2.44 6.43
N ILE A 196 -17.96 -2.84 7.23
CA ILE A 196 -19.37 -2.52 6.97
C ILE A 196 -19.60 -1.00 6.99
N THR A 197 -19.00 -0.31 7.95
CA THR A 197 -19.06 1.16 8.05
C THR A 197 -18.46 1.83 6.81
N ALA A 198 -17.31 1.35 6.33
CA ALA A 198 -16.68 1.83 5.10
C ALA A 198 -17.57 1.58 3.87
N ILE A 199 -18.10 0.36 3.70
CA ILE A 199 -19.02 0.02 2.60
C ILE A 199 -20.25 0.92 2.60
N ASN A 200 -20.87 1.14 3.76
CA ASN A 200 -22.05 2.00 3.86
C ASN A 200 -21.74 3.45 3.48
N THR A 201 -20.55 3.93 3.82
CA THR A 201 -20.07 5.26 3.41
C THR A 201 -19.88 5.32 1.89
N PHE A 202 -19.17 4.36 1.31
CA PHE A 202 -18.92 4.33 -0.14
C PHE A 202 -20.19 4.16 -0.97
N LYS A 203 -21.17 3.37 -0.51
CA LYS A 203 -22.49 3.25 -1.15
C LYS A 203 -23.23 4.60 -1.20
N LYS A 204 -23.17 5.39 -0.13
CA LYS A 204 -23.80 6.72 -0.09
C LYS A 204 -23.12 7.71 -1.03
N SER A 205 -21.82 7.58 -1.22
CA SER A 205 -21.03 8.44 -2.11
C SER A 205 -20.95 7.95 -3.57
N GLY A 206 -21.48 6.77 -3.88
CA GLY A 206 -21.41 6.17 -5.24
C GLY A 206 -20.01 5.67 -5.63
N GLU A 207 -19.17 5.35 -4.63
CA GLU A 207 -17.76 5.00 -4.79
C GLU A 207 -17.57 3.47 -4.97
N GLU A 208 -18.08 2.91 -6.07
CA GLU A 208 -18.09 1.45 -6.31
C GLU A 208 -16.69 0.81 -6.26
N LYS A 209 -15.67 1.46 -6.83
CA LYS A 209 -14.28 0.96 -6.78
C LYS A 209 -13.79 0.79 -5.33
N ASN A 210 -14.18 1.69 -4.43
CA ASN A 210 -13.81 1.58 -3.02
C ASN A 210 -14.55 0.44 -2.32
N ILE A 211 -15.79 0.13 -2.71
CA ILE A 211 -16.51 -1.06 -2.22
C ILE A 211 -15.75 -2.33 -2.62
N THR A 212 -15.24 -2.41 -3.86
CA THR A 212 -14.42 -3.54 -4.31
C THR A 212 -13.14 -3.68 -3.48
N PHE A 213 -12.47 -2.57 -3.13
CA PHE A 213 -11.33 -2.62 -2.22
C PHE A 213 -11.70 -3.07 -0.80
N VAL A 214 -12.88 -2.76 -0.29
CA VAL A 214 -13.32 -3.32 1.01
C VAL A 214 -13.61 -4.83 0.88
N ARG A 215 -14.19 -5.28 -0.24
CA ARG A 215 -14.41 -6.72 -0.50
C ARG A 215 -13.10 -7.51 -0.56
N HIS A 216 -12.05 -6.92 -1.14
CA HIS A 216 -10.69 -7.47 -1.07
C HIS A 216 -10.30 -7.73 0.38
N ASN A 217 -10.44 -6.71 1.24
CA ASN A 217 -10.02 -6.77 2.63
C ASN A 217 -10.85 -7.78 3.45
N LEU A 218 -12.15 -7.91 3.15
CA LEU A 218 -12.98 -9.00 3.69
C LEU A 218 -12.46 -10.38 3.25
N GLY A 219 -12.07 -10.53 1.98
CA GLY A 219 -11.42 -11.74 1.48
C GLY A 219 -10.13 -12.09 2.23
N LEU A 220 -9.29 -11.09 2.52
CA LEU A 220 -8.10 -11.24 3.36
C LEU A 220 -8.47 -11.67 4.80
N MET A 221 -9.47 -11.03 5.39
CA MET A 221 -9.95 -11.32 6.74
C MET A 221 -10.45 -12.76 6.86
N TYR A 222 -11.30 -13.23 5.94
CA TYR A 222 -11.79 -14.60 5.93
C TYR A 222 -10.67 -15.62 5.64
N SER A 223 -9.68 -15.27 4.79
CA SER A 223 -8.45 -16.06 4.60
C SER A 223 -7.68 -16.24 5.91
N GLY A 224 -7.57 -15.16 6.72
CA GLY A 224 -6.94 -15.18 8.04
C GLY A 224 -7.68 -16.05 9.07
N GLN A 225 -8.98 -16.27 8.89
CA GLN A 225 -9.81 -17.18 9.70
C GLN A 225 -9.82 -18.64 9.20
N ASN A 226 -9.07 -18.94 8.13
CA ASN A 226 -9.10 -20.24 7.44
C ASN A 226 -10.47 -20.60 6.81
N LEU A 227 -11.28 -19.60 6.48
CA LEU A 227 -12.55 -19.77 5.76
C LEU A 227 -12.32 -19.67 4.25
N SER A 228 -11.57 -20.63 3.69
CA SER A 228 -11.04 -20.56 2.32
C SER A 228 -12.12 -20.40 1.24
N GLU A 229 -13.23 -21.15 1.31
CA GLU A 229 -14.32 -21.03 0.33
C GLU A 229 -14.95 -19.63 0.31
N LEU A 230 -15.16 -19.05 1.50
CA LEU A 230 -15.73 -17.71 1.63
C LEU A 230 -14.75 -16.65 1.11
N ALA A 231 -13.47 -16.76 1.47
CA ALA A 231 -12.42 -15.89 0.96
C ALA A 231 -12.34 -15.94 -0.57
N ILE A 232 -12.32 -17.13 -1.18
CA ILE A 232 -12.29 -17.32 -2.64
C ILE A 232 -13.49 -16.67 -3.32
N ARG A 233 -14.69 -16.77 -2.73
CA ARG A 233 -15.89 -16.11 -3.27
C ARG A 233 -15.71 -14.60 -3.38
N TYR A 234 -15.34 -13.94 -2.27
CA TYR A 234 -15.10 -12.49 -2.26
C TYR A 234 -13.98 -12.09 -3.23
N LEU A 235 -12.86 -12.81 -3.21
CA LEU A 235 -11.70 -12.50 -4.05
C LEU A 235 -11.97 -12.76 -5.54
N SER A 236 -12.90 -13.64 -5.89
CA SER A 236 -13.31 -13.87 -7.28
C SER A 236 -14.08 -12.68 -7.84
N GLU A 237 -14.99 -12.09 -7.07
CA GLU A 237 -15.66 -10.84 -7.44
C GLU A 237 -14.64 -9.71 -7.63
N VAL A 238 -13.70 -9.58 -6.69
CA VAL A 238 -12.63 -8.57 -6.75
C VAL A 238 -11.76 -8.74 -7.99
N THR A 239 -11.27 -9.95 -8.27
CA THR A 239 -10.36 -10.20 -9.41
C THR A 239 -11.06 -10.15 -10.77
N GLN A 240 -12.39 -10.20 -10.80
CA GLN A 240 -13.19 -9.92 -12.00
C GLN A 240 -13.29 -8.42 -12.28
N GLU A 241 -13.52 -7.61 -11.24
CA GLU A 241 -13.65 -6.14 -11.36
C GLU A 241 -12.28 -5.44 -11.46
N LEU A 242 -11.28 -5.94 -10.73
CA LEU A 242 -9.91 -5.43 -10.64
C LEU A 242 -8.91 -6.51 -11.05
N PRO A 243 -8.80 -6.83 -12.36
CA PRO A 243 -8.00 -7.96 -12.83
C PRO A 243 -6.50 -7.80 -12.62
N LYS A 244 -6.01 -6.58 -12.34
CA LYS A 244 -4.62 -6.27 -12.02
C LYS A 244 -4.31 -6.24 -10.52
N ASP A 245 -5.28 -6.52 -9.65
CA ASP A 245 -5.05 -6.58 -8.20
C ASP A 245 -4.22 -7.82 -7.81
N TYR A 246 -2.90 -7.67 -7.87
CA TYR A 246 -1.95 -8.76 -7.59
C TYR A 246 -2.04 -9.26 -6.14
N LYS A 247 -2.44 -8.41 -5.19
CA LYS A 247 -2.61 -8.82 -3.78
C LYS A 247 -3.85 -9.70 -3.63
N ALA A 248 -4.97 -9.35 -4.28
CA ALA A 248 -6.17 -10.20 -4.30
C ALA A 248 -5.90 -11.53 -5.01
N ILE A 249 -5.18 -11.51 -6.13
CA ILE A 249 -4.75 -12.70 -6.87
C ILE A 249 -3.89 -13.61 -5.98
N PHE A 250 -2.93 -13.03 -5.24
CA PHE A 250 -2.07 -13.79 -4.33
C PHE A 250 -2.88 -14.48 -3.22
N ILE A 251 -3.76 -13.75 -2.54
CA ILE A 251 -4.60 -14.32 -1.48
C ILE A 251 -5.49 -15.42 -2.07
N LYS A 252 -6.11 -15.18 -3.23
CA LYS A 252 -6.96 -16.15 -3.91
C LYS A 252 -6.19 -17.43 -4.26
N ALA A 253 -5.00 -17.30 -4.85
CA ALA A 253 -4.12 -18.43 -5.18
C ALA A 253 -3.75 -19.24 -3.92
N ARG A 254 -3.43 -18.55 -2.82
CA ARG A 254 -3.12 -19.18 -1.54
C ARG A 254 -4.30 -19.98 -0.99
N GLU A 255 -5.52 -19.47 -1.10
CA GLU A 255 -6.72 -20.19 -0.65
C GLU A 255 -7.06 -21.38 -1.56
N HIS A 256 -6.94 -21.26 -2.89
CA HIS A 256 -7.08 -22.40 -3.80
C HIS A 256 -6.06 -23.51 -3.51
N MET A 257 -4.83 -23.16 -3.15
CA MET A 257 -3.82 -24.12 -2.74
C MET A 257 -4.25 -24.90 -1.48
N LYS A 258 -4.83 -24.22 -0.49
CA LYS A 258 -5.30 -24.85 0.76
C LYS A 258 -6.41 -25.88 0.51
N ILE A 259 -7.31 -25.64 -0.45
CA ILE A 259 -8.38 -26.57 -0.82
C ILE A 259 -7.95 -27.63 -1.86
N GLY A 260 -6.69 -27.62 -2.29
CA GLY A 260 -6.12 -28.64 -3.17
C GLY A 260 -6.31 -28.39 -4.67
N GLU A 261 -6.75 -27.20 -5.09
CA GLU A 261 -6.97 -26.84 -6.49
C GLU A 261 -5.68 -26.40 -7.20
N ALA A 262 -4.72 -27.32 -7.31
CA ALA A 262 -3.36 -27.01 -7.75
C ALA A 262 -3.26 -26.33 -9.13
N LYS A 263 -4.16 -26.68 -10.07
CA LYS A 263 -4.18 -26.08 -11.41
C LYS A 263 -4.59 -24.61 -11.37
N GLU A 264 -5.64 -24.29 -10.61
CA GLU A 264 -6.12 -22.92 -10.50
C GLU A 264 -5.11 -22.04 -9.75
N THR A 265 -4.50 -22.59 -8.70
CA THR A 265 -3.37 -21.96 -8.01
C THR A 265 -2.25 -21.58 -8.99
N SER A 266 -1.80 -22.51 -9.84
CA SER A 266 -0.75 -22.22 -10.83
C SER A 266 -1.15 -21.12 -11.84
N ASN A 267 -2.39 -21.13 -12.32
CA ASN A 267 -2.89 -20.09 -13.24
C ASN A 267 -2.83 -18.70 -12.59
N LEU A 268 -3.28 -18.59 -11.34
CA LEU A 268 -3.28 -17.34 -10.58
C LEU A 268 -1.85 -16.86 -10.27
N ILE A 269 -0.94 -17.78 -9.94
CA ILE A 269 0.48 -17.47 -9.71
C ILE A 269 1.12 -16.88 -10.96
N VAL A 270 0.93 -17.49 -12.14
CA VAL A 270 1.49 -16.99 -13.40
C VAL A 270 0.99 -15.58 -13.67
N LYS A 271 -0.33 -15.36 -13.57
CA LYS A 271 -0.94 -14.04 -13.75
C LYS A 271 -0.39 -13.00 -12.77
N GLY A 272 -0.26 -13.37 -11.49
CA GLY A 272 0.28 -12.50 -10.45
C GLY A 272 1.73 -12.11 -10.70
N LEU A 273 2.57 -13.06 -11.09
CA LEU A 273 3.98 -12.81 -11.42
C LEU A 273 4.15 -11.91 -12.64
N GLU A 274 3.31 -12.05 -13.67
CA GLU A 274 3.32 -11.15 -14.84
C GLU A 274 3.10 -9.69 -14.41
N ILE A 275 2.07 -9.46 -13.57
CA ILE A 275 1.76 -8.12 -13.06
C ILE A 275 2.91 -7.60 -12.17
N CYS A 276 3.44 -8.41 -11.26
CA CYS A 276 4.51 -7.97 -10.37
C CYS A 276 5.79 -7.59 -11.12
N LYS A 277 6.13 -8.34 -12.19
CA LYS A 277 7.26 -8.02 -13.07
C LYS A 277 7.06 -6.74 -13.87
N GLU A 278 5.84 -6.50 -14.36
CA GLU A 278 5.48 -5.23 -15.03
C GLU A 278 5.70 -4.05 -14.07
N LEU A 279 5.29 -4.19 -12.80
CA LEU A 279 5.41 -3.16 -11.78
C LEU A 279 6.80 -3.08 -11.11
N LYS A 280 7.66 -4.07 -11.36
CA LYS A 280 8.94 -4.31 -10.65
C LYS A 280 8.74 -4.42 -9.13
N ASN A 281 7.70 -5.14 -8.71
CA ASN A 281 7.34 -5.36 -7.31
C ASN A 281 8.04 -6.60 -6.74
N GLU A 282 9.20 -6.39 -6.12
CA GLU A 282 10.06 -7.45 -5.56
C GLU A 282 9.37 -8.23 -4.41
N GLU A 283 8.61 -7.55 -3.53
CA GLU A 283 7.90 -8.18 -2.41
C GLU A 283 6.98 -9.31 -2.89
N TYR A 284 6.09 -8.99 -3.81
CA TYR A 284 5.09 -9.95 -4.27
C TYR A 284 5.65 -10.97 -5.24
N GLU A 285 6.73 -10.66 -5.97
CA GLU A 285 7.49 -11.68 -6.69
C GLU A 285 7.98 -12.78 -5.75
N HIS A 286 8.56 -12.43 -4.60
CA HIS A 286 8.96 -13.43 -3.60
C HIS A 286 7.78 -14.23 -3.05
N HIS A 287 6.67 -13.56 -2.70
CA HIS A 287 5.47 -14.24 -2.22
C HIS A 287 4.93 -15.26 -3.23
N PHE A 288 4.81 -14.88 -4.51
CA PHE A 288 4.32 -15.77 -5.57
C PHE A 288 5.28 -16.93 -5.86
N LEU A 289 6.59 -16.70 -5.90
CA LEU A 289 7.58 -17.75 -6.12
C LEU A 289 7.60 -18.78 -4.98
N ILE A 290 7.46 -18.33 -3.73
CA ILE A 290 7.34 -19.25 -2.59
C ILE A 290 6.04 -20.06 -2.71
N LEU A 291 4.92 -19.41 -3.06
CA LEU A 291 3.63 -20.09 -3.25
C LEU A 291 3.68 -21.12 -4.39
N GLU A 292 4.42 -20.83 -5.46
CA GLU A 292 4.66 -21.76 -6.56
C GLU A 292 5.33 -23.04 -6.08
N LYS A 293 6.42 -22.91 -5.31
CA LYS A 293 7.15 -24.07 -4.76
C LYS A 293 6.32 -24.86 -3.77
N LEU A 294 5.51 -24.19 -2.95
CA LEU A 294 4.55 -24.85 -2.06
C LEU A 294 3.49 -25.63 -2.85
N ASN A 295 2.94 -25.06 -3.92
CA ASN A 295 1.94 -25.72 -4.78
C ASN A 295 2.55 -26.93 -5.53
N GLN A 296 3.81 -26.83 -5.95
CA GLN A 296 4.57 -27.93 -6.57
C GLN A 296 4.95 -29.04 -5.58
N LYS A 297 4.79 -28.82 -4.27
CA LYS A 297 5.18 -29.76 -3.20
C LYS A 297 6.62 -30.24 -3.33
N VAL A 298 7.53 -29.32 -3.63
CA VAL A 298 8.96 -29.62 -3.74
C VAL A 298 9.54 -30.03 -2.39
N ALA A 299 10.70 -30.70 -2.40
CA ALA A 299 11.42 -31.05 -1.19
C ALA A 299 11.89 -29.82 -0.42
N ALA A 300 12.07 -29.94 0.89
CA ALA A 300 12.44 -28.82 1.76
C ALA A 300 13.72 -28.10 1.32
N ASP A 301 14.73 -28.84 0.82
CA ASP A 301 15.98 -28.25 0.31
C ASP A 301 15.78 -27.37 -0.94
N GLU A 302 14.78 -27.66 -1.78
CA GLU A 302 14.45 -26.81 -2.92
C GLU A 302 13.64 -25.58 -2.48
N LEU A 303 12.67 -25.78 -1.60
CA LEU A 303 11.89 -24.69 -1.02
C LEU A 303 12.78 -23.70 -0.25
N GLU A 304 13.77 -24.22 0.49
CA GLU A 304 14.74 -23.44 1.26
C GLU A 304 15.46 -22.41 0.39
N LYS A 305 15.89 -22.79 -0.82
CA LYS A 305 16.59 -21.86 -1.74
C LYS A 305 15.72 -20.66 -2.07
N THR A 306 14.45 -20.91 -2.36
CA THR A 306 13.48 -19.87 -2.73
C THR A 306 13.14 -18.98 -1.53
N ILE A 307 12.88 -19.60 -0.38
CA ILE A 307 12.57 -18.87 0.86
C ILE A 307 13.77 -18.03 1.33
N LYS A 308 15.01 -18.49 1.20
CA LYS A 308 16.20 -17.70 1.57
C LYS A 308 16.32 -16.41 0.76
N THR A 309 16.04 -16.45 -0.54
CA THR A 309 16.01 -15.25 -1.38
C THR A 309 14.96 -14.27 -0.86
N GLY A 310 13.74 -14.74 -0.56
CA GLY A 310 12.69 -13.92 0.02
C GLY A 310 13.05 -13.36 1.41
N ILE A 311 13.62 -14.16 2.31
CA ILE A 311 14.07 -13.73 3.64
C ILE A 311 15.12 -12.62 3.54
N SER A 312 16.00 -12.64 2.53
CA SER A 312 16.95 -11.55 2.30
C SER A 312 16.23 -10.22 2.03
N TYR A 313 15.17 -10.24 1.23
CA TYR A 313 14.31 -9.08 0.99
C TYR A 313 13.56 -8.64 2.25
N PHE A 314 12.87 -9.57 2.91
CA PHE A 314 12.05 -9.25 4.09
C PHE A 314 12.90 -8.70 5.24
N ASN A 315 14.14 -9.17 5.43
CA ASN A 315 15.06 -8.56 6.40
C ASN A 315 15.53 -7.17 6.00
N ARG A 316 15.81 -6.94 4.71
CA ARG A 316 16.23 -5.62 4.20
C ARG A 316 15.14 -4.57 4.41
N GLU A 317 13.88 -4.97 4.23
CA GLU A 317 12.72 -4.08 4.37
C GLU A 317 12.06 -4.13 5.76
N ASP A 318 12.71 -4.78 6.75
CA ASP A 318 12.26 -4.80 8.13
C ASP A 318 10.85 -5.44 8.30
N LEU A 319 10.56 -6.52 7.58
CA LEU A 319 9.29 -7.28 7.55
C LEU A 319 9.44 -8.65 8.23
N HIS A 320 9.71 -8.70 9.54
CA HIS A 320 10.03 -9.98 10.19
C HIS A 320 8.80 -10.88 10.41
N GLU A 321 7.57 -10.38 10.28
CA GLU A 321 6.35 -11.19 10.24
C GLU A 321 6.39 -12.21 9.09
N TYR A 322 6.89 -11.79 7.92
CA TYR A 322 7.07 -12.71 6.80
C TYR A 322 8.27 -13.64 7.00
N VAL A 323 9.34 -13.18 7.65
CA VAL A 323 10.47 -14.05 8.03
C VAL A 323 9.98 -15.14 8.98
N GLN A 324 9.20 -14.78 10.00
CA GLN A 324 8.57 -15.71 10.94
C GLN A 324 7.66 -16.69 10.21
N GLU A 325 6.74 -16.22 9.36
CA GLU A 325 5.81 -17.09 8.62
C GLU A 325 6.56 -18.11 7.75
N TYR A 326 7.51 -17.66 6.93
CA TYR A 326 8.20 -18.53 5.98
C TYR A 326 9.21 -19.45 6.64
N ALA A 327 9.94 -18.99 7.66
CA ALA A 327 10.81 -19.85 8.46
C ALA A 327 10.00 -20.97 9.12
N LYS A 328 8.83 -20.66 9.69
CA LYS A 328 7.95 -21.67 10.29
C LYS A 328 7.45 -22.71 9.28
N LYS A 329 7.05 -22.30 8.07
CA LYS A 329 6.65 -23.26 7.01
C LYS A 329 7.79 -24.19 6.65
N LEU A 330 9.00 -23.66 6.50
CA LEU A 330 10.18 -24.43 6.16
C LEU A 330 10.60 -25.38 7.28
N ALA A 331 10.54 -24.93 8.54
CA ALA A 331 10.82 -25.75 9.71
C ALA A 331 9.89 -26.98 9.79
N VAL A 332 8.58 -26.77 9.57
CA VAL A 332 7.58 -27.84 9.55
C VAL A 332 7.87 -28.83 8.42
N LEU A 333 8.22 -28.37 7.22
CA LEU A 333 8.53 -29.26 6.10
C LEU A 333 9.81 -30.08 6.35
N PHE A 334 10.89 -29.46 6.85
CA PHE A 334 12.10 -30.20 7.25
C PHE A 334 11.82 -31.22 8.34
N HIS A 335 10.93 -30.90 9.29
CA HIS A 335 10.52 -31.85 10.33
C HIS A 335 9.79 -33.06 9.74
N GLN A 336 8.86 -32.83 8.80
CA GLN A 336 8.13 -33.90 8.09
C GLN A 336 9.07 -34.79 7.27
N GLU A 337 10.15 -34.23 6.72
CA GLU A 337 11.20 -34.95 6.00
C GLU A 337 12.26 -35.59 6.92
N ASN A 338 12.06 -35.57 8.24
CA ASN A 338 13.00 -36.07 9.27
C ASN A 338 14.36 -35.35 9.35
N ASN A 339 14.50 -34.17 8.75
CA ASN A 339 15.70 -33.33 8.89
C ASN A 339 15.61 -32.46 10.16
N ARG A 340 15.86 -33.08 11.31
CA ARG A 340 15.69 -32.44 12.63
C ARG A 340 16.62 -31.24 12.86
N SER A 341 17.82 -31.26 12.30
CA SER A 341 18.78 -30.15 12.46
C SER A 341 18.25 -28.88 11.81
N LYS A 342 17.95 -28.93 10.50
CA LYS A 342 17.41 -27.76 9.79
C LYS A 342 16.05 -27.33 10.32
N ALA A 343 15.19 -28.28 10.71
CA ALA A 343 13.93 -27.94 11.34
C ALA A 343 14.14 -27.09 12.61
N SER A 344 15.10 -27.48 13.46
CA SER A 344 15.46 -26.71 14.66
C SER A 344 15.99 -25.31 14.31
N ASP A 345 16.88 -25.22 13.32
CA ASP A 345 17.47 -23.94 12.89
C ASP A 345 16.39 -22.95 12.42
N TYR A 346 15.41 -23.43 11.64
CA TYR A 346 14.33 -22.58 11.15
C TYR A 346 13.24 -22.28 12.19
N PHE A 347 12.98 -23.17 13.14
CA PHE A 347 12.16 -22.82 14.30
C PHE A 347 12.83 -21.74 15.15
N TYR A 348 14.15 -21.81 15.33
CA TYR A 348 14.90 -20.77 16.03
C TYR A 348 14.88 -19.44 15.26
N LEU A 349 15.08 -19.44 13.94
CA LEU A 349 14.95 -18.23 13.12
C LEU A 349 13.54 -17.63 13.21
N SER A 350 12.50 -18.46 13.19
CA SER A 350 11.12 -17.99 13.38
C SER A 350 10.93 -17.35 14.75
N HIS A 351 11.57 -17.86 15.80
CA HIS A 351 11.52 -17.29 17.14
C HIS A 351 12.26 -15.95 17.22
N GLN A 352 13.45 -15.85 16.61
CA GLN A 352 14.19 -14.58 16.54
C GLN A 352 13.40 -13.49 15.83
N ALA A 353 12.73 -13.83 14.72
CA ALA A 353 11.86 -12.91 14.00
C ALA A 353 10.67 -12.44 14.85
N GLU A 354 10.09 -13.33 15.66
CA GLU A 354 9.03 -13.00 16.62
C GLU A 354 9.51 -12.02 17.70
N GLU A 355 10.70 -12.22 18.26
CA GLU A 355 11.32 -11.29 19.23
C GLU A 355 11.51 -9.91 18.61
N GLN A 356 11.99 -9.83 17.37
CA GLN A 356 12.16 -8.56 16.65
C GLN A 356 10.83 -7.84 16.41
N ASN A 357 9.77 -8.57 16.08
CA ASN A 357 8.42 -7.98 15.93
C ASN A 357 7.93 -7.41 17.26
N PHE A 358 8.14 -8.12 18.37
CA PHE A 358 7.79 -7.62 19.70
C PHE A 358 8.58 -6.35 20.07
N GLU A 359 9.90 -6.33 19.85
CA GLU A 359 10.74 -5.17 20.12
C GLU A 359 10.33 -3.91 19.33
N LYS A 360 9.76 -4.10 18.13
CA LYS A 360 9.25 -3.00 17.30
C LYS A 360 7.99 -2.34 17.83
N GLU A 361 7.18 -3.09 18.57
CA GLU A 361 5.92 -2.64 19.18
C GLU A 361 6.10 -2.23 20.65
N ALA A 362 7.18 -2.66 21.30
CA ALA A 362 7.49 -2.29 22.66
C ALA A 362 7.66 -0.77 22.82
N LEU A 363 7.13 -0.24 23.93
CA LEU A 363 7.30 1.16 24.32
C LEU A 363 8.80 1.45 24.50
N LYS A 364 9.27 2.54 23.91
CA LYS A 364 10.64 3.05 24.08
C LYS A 364 10.69 4.16 25.12
#